data_AF-A0A496ZPM9-F1
#
_entry.id   AF-A0A496ZPM9-F1
#
_cell.length_a   1.000
_cell.length_b   1.000
_cell.length_c   1.000
_cell.angle_alpha   90.00
_cell.angle_beta   90.00
_cell.angle_gamma   90.00
#
_symmetry.space_group_name_H-M   'P 1'
#
loop_
_entity.id
_entity.type
_entity.pdbx_description
1 polymer ?
#
loop_
_entity_poly.entity_id
_entity_poly.type
_entity_poly.pdbx_seq_one_letter_code
_entity_poly.pdbx_strand_id
1 'polypeptide(L)'
;MLRFKMKNKSNFAREQIILFPEAVNDYIDKNHLARFVVDIVEQLDFTQIDKKYEFFGQRAYNPRALTSIIFYGYAVGIFSSRKLEDSCVNRLDFRFLANNLFPSYKTISEFRRTNLDFLKKKFSEIVLIGLEMGAVSIGNIKVSIDGTKIKANASSKKTKDLQHLKALQEKAAAEIIELLSKSEKIDAKEEIEHGDSTQRKISEKVMQKKSMIKSIQETISDLEEKIRSDKEKAVQKKSSPNLCVNSSYWISRNILD
;
A
#
# COMPACT_ATOMS: atom_id res chain seq x y z
N MET A 1 -31.25 -20.70 12.38
CA MET A 1 -30.35 -20.10 11.38
C MET A 1 -30.61 -18.59 11.31
N LEU A 2 -30.00 -17.81 12.20
CA LEU A 2 -30.21 -16.35 12.26
C LEU A 2 -29.26 -15.67 11.27
N ARG A 3 -29.79 -15.26 10.12
CA ARG A 3 -29.10 -14.35 9.19
C ARG A 3 -29.08 -12.96 9.81
N PHE A 4 -27.95 -12.58 10.41
CA PHE A 4 -27.66 -11.18 10.75
C PHE A 4 -27.53 -10.38 9.46
N LYS A 5 -28.61 -9.74 9.04
CA LYS A 5 -28.62 -8.78 7.94
C LYS A 5 -28.11 -7.45 8.49
N MET A 6 -26.80 -7.22 8.46
CA MET A 6 -26.23 -5.91 8.82
C MET A 6 -26.76 -4.85 7.85
N LYS A 7 -27.66 -4.00 8.34
CA LYS A 7 -28.06 -2.77 7.66
C LYS A 7 -26.91 -1.77 7.87
N ASN A 8 -26.01 -1.63 6.91
CA ASN A 8 -24.95 -0.62 6.94
C ASN A 8 -25.55 0.79 6.82
N LYS A 9 -26.07 1.33 7.93
CA LYS A 9 -26.01 2.76 8.23
C LYS A 9 -24.68 2.94 8.93
N SER A 10 -23.64 3.31 8.17
CA SER A 10 -22.25 3.35 8.63
C SER A 10 -22.10 4.23 9.87
N ASN A 11 -21.89 3.60 11.02
CA ASN A 11 -21.45 4.29 12.21
C ASN A 11 -19.98 4.69 11.95
N PHE A 12 -19.68 5.99 11.92
CA PHE A 12 -18.35 6.53 11.60
C PHE A 12 -17.40 6.54 12.82
N ALA A 13 -17.70 5.73 13.84
CA ALA A 13 -16.90 5.63 15.06
C ALA A 13 -15.63 4.81 14.79
N ARG A 14 -14.49 5.49 14.74
CA ARG A 14 -13.15 4.88 14.58
C ARG A 14 -12.64 4.28 15.91
N GLU A 15 -13.33 4.60 17.01
CA GLU A 15 -12.99 4.26 18.39
C GLU A 15 -13.65 2.96 18.87
N GLN A 16 -14.38 2.25 17.99
CA GLN A 16 -15.00 0.99 18.36
C GLN A 16 -13.95 -0.04 18.76
N ILE A 17 -13.95 -0.41 20.04
CA ILE A 17 -13.04 -1.42 20.59
C ILE A 17 -13.61 -2.81 20.26
N ILE A 18 -12.80 -3.64 19.62
CA ILE A 18 -13.08 -5.07 19.41
C ILE A 18 -12.48 -5.85 20.58
N LEU A 19 -13.23 -6.76 21.19
CA LEU A 19 -12.82 -7.51 22.39
C LEU A 19 -11.56 -8.36 22.16
N PHE A 20 -11.38 -8.92 20.97
CA PHE A 20 -10.17 -9.60 20.53
C PHE A 20 -9.78 -9.14 19.13
N PRO A 21 -8.53 -8.76 18.87
CA PRO A 21 -8.09 -8.43 17.52
C PRO A 21 -8.10 -9.70 16.66
N GLU A 22 -8.62 -9.59 15.44
CA GLU A 22 -8.48 -10.65 14.43
C GLU A 22 -6.99 -10.86 14.10
N ALA A 23 -6.61 -12.07 13.70
CA ALA A 23 -5.24 -12.33 13.28
C ALA A 23 -4.95 -11.59 11.98
N VAL A 24 -3.68 -11.22 11.74
CA VAL A 24 -3.26 -10.60 10.45
C VAL A 24 -3.67 -11.49 9.27
N ASN A 25 -3.65 -12.81 9.49
CA ASN A 25 -4.09 -13.82 8.52
C ASN A 25 -5.56 -13.64 8.10
N ASP A 26 -6.44 -13.19 8.98
CA ASP A 26 -7.89 -13.11 8.70
C ASP A 26 -8.22 -11.97 7.72
N TYR A 27 -7.36 -10.95 7.65
CA TYR A 27 -7.51 -9.81 6.75
C TYR A 27 -7.01 -10.07 5.32
N ILE A 28 -6.32 -11.18 5.08
CA ILE A 28 -5.73 -11.49 3.76
C ILE A 28 -6.58 -12.53 3.05
N ASP A 29 -7.11 -12.18 1.88
CA ASP A 29 -7.89 -13.08 1.03
C ASP A 29 -7.13 -14.39 0.74
N LYS A 30 -7.85 -15.50 0.64
CA LYS A 30 -7.25 -16.83 0.39
C LYS A 30 -6.49 -16.91 -0.93
N ASN A 31 -6.92 -16.14 -1.93
CA ASN A 31 -6.31 -16.10 -3.26
C ASN A 31 -5.30 -14.94 -3.42
N HIS A 32 -4.88 -14.33 -2.30
CA HIS A 32 -3.97 -13.19 -2.34
C HIS A 32 -2.54 -13.63 -2.67
N LEU A 33 -1.82 -12.84 -3.48
CA LEU A 33 -0.46 -13.15 -3.92
C LEU A 33 0.52 -13.36 -2.75
N ALA A 34 0.37 -12.61 -1.66
CA ALA A 34 1.20 -12.77 -0.46
C ALA A 34 1.11 -14.19 0.14
N ARG A 35 -0.07 -14.82 0.13
CA ARG A 35 -0.22 -16.22 0.60
C ARG A 35 0.52 -17.19 -0.31
N PHE A 36 0.33 -17.03 -1.60
CA PHE A 36 1.03 -17.83 -2.60
C PHE A 36 2.56 -17.76 -2.45
N VAL A 37 3.11 -16.56 -2.18
CA VAL A 37 4.55 -16.39 -1.93
C VAL A 37 4.98 -17.16 -0.66
N VAL A 38 4.23 -17.05 0.44
CA VAL A 38 4.54 -17.79 1.67
C VAL A 38 4.49 -19.30 1.42
N ASP A 39 3.44 -19.79 0.78
CA ASP A 39 3.25 -21.22 0.49
C ASP A 39 4.40 -21.80 -0.33
N ILE A 40 4.94 -21.04 -1.29
CA ILE A 40 6.12 -21.47 -2.07
C ILE A 40 7.37 -21.41 -1.21
N VAL A 41 7.60 -20.30 -0.50
CA VAL A 41 8.82 -20.10 0.31
C VAL A 41 8.95 -21.16 1.40
N GLU A 42 7.84 -21.62 1.99
CA GLU A 42 7.83 -22.71 2.98
C GLU A 42 8.29 -24.05 2.41
N GLN A 43 8.12 -24.28 1.11
CA GLN A 43 8.53 -25.53 0.44
C GLN A 43 10.01 -25.52 0.02
N LEU A 44 10.67 -24.36 0.02
CA LEU A 44 12.06 -24.24 -0.40
C LEU A 44 13.05 -24.58 0.71
N ASP A 45 14.23 -25.05 0.31
CA ASP A 45 15.32 -25.33 1.25
C ASP A 45 16.04 -24.04 1.70
N PHE A 46 15.97 -23.73 2.99
CA PHE A 46 16.68 -22.62 3.64
C PHE A 46 17.79 -23.09 4.60
N THR A 47 18.07 -24.40 4.68
CA THR A 47 19.00 -24.97 5.67
C THR A 47 20.38 -24.32 5.67
N GLN A 48 20.91 -23.97 4.49
CA GLN A 48 22.21 -23.32 4.36
C GLN A 48 22.24 -21.92 4.98
N ILE A 49 21.17 -21.14 4.82
CA ILE A 49 21.10 -19.79 5.39
C ILE A 49 20.68 -19.84 6.85
N ASP A 50 19.81 -20.77 7.24
CA ASP A 50 19.39 -20.95 8.63
C ASP A 50 20.62 -21.17 9.54
N LYS A 51 21.56 -22.04 9.14
CA LYS A 51 22.84 -22.27 9.85
C LYS A 51 23.70 -21.01 10.05
N LYS A 52 23.68 -20.09 9.08
CA LYS A 52 24.44 -18.83 9.14
C LYS A 52 23.88 -17.88 10.21
N TYR A 53 22.58 -18.00 10.51
CA TYR A 53 21.87 -17.17 11.47
C TYR A 53 21.50 -17.93 12.76
N GLU A 54 21.95 -19.18 12.91
CA GLU A 54 21.63 -20.08 14.03
C GLU A 54 22.45 -19.78 15.30
N PHE A 55 23.55 -19.03 15.19
CA PHE A 55 24.50 -18.84 16.30
C PHE A 55 24.99 -17.39 16.47
N PHE A 56 24.82 -16.88 17.70
CA PHE A 56 25.25 -15.62 18.31
C PHE A 56 24.32 -14.38 18.22
N GLY A 57 23.82 -13.96 19.39
CA GLY A 57 23.31 -12.61 19.64
C GLY A 57 21.78 -12.45 19.67
N GLN A 58 21.32 -11.23 19.42
CA GLN A 58 19.90 -10.87 19.35
C GLN A 58 19.23 -11.68 18.23
N ARG A 59 18.01 -12.20 18.47
CA ARG A 59 17.29 -13.06 17.52
C ARG A 59 17.21 -12.39 16.14
N ALA A 60 17.95 -12.91 15.17
CA ALA A 60 17.90 -12.45 13.80
C ALA A 60 16.50 -12.66 13.21
N TYR A 61 16.10 -11.81 12.26
CA TYR A 61 14.88 -12.01 11.49
C TYR A 61 14.96 -13.32 10.72
N ASN A 62 13.83 -14.04 10.61
CA ASN A 62 13.77 -15.29 9.86
C ASN A 62 14.12 -15.05 8.38
N PRO A 63 15.13 -15.74 7.81
CA PRO A 63 15.51 -15.58 6.40
C PRO A 63 14.36 -15.83 5.42
N ARG A 64 13.41 -16.70 5.75
CA ARG A 64 12.20 -16.95 4.94
C ARG A 64 11.31 -15.71 4.86
N ALA A 65 11.10 -15.03 5.99
CA ALA A 65 10.29 -13.81 6.04
C ALA A 65 10.96 -12.69 5.24
N LEU A 66 12.27 -12.47 5.41
CA LEU A 66 13.01 -11.46 4.64
C LEU A 66 13.00 -11.75 3.14
N THR A 67 13.20 -13.02 2.76
CA THR A 67 13.14 -13.45 1.34
C THR A 67 11.75 -13.21 0.76
N SER A 68 10.69 -13.54 1.52
CA SER A 68 9.29 -13.32 1.12
C SER A 68 8.97 -11.83 0.93
N ILE A 69 9.40 -10.98 1.85
CA ILE A 69 9.21 -9.52 1.78
C ILE A 69 9.88 -8.94 0.54
N ILE A 70 11.15 -9.31 0.27
CA ILE A 70 11.90 -8.78 -0.87
C ILE A 70 11.27 -9.27 -2.18
N PHE A 71 10.98 -10.58 -2.28
CA PHE A 71 10.38 -11.16 -3.48
C PHE A 71 9.02 -10.54 -3.79
N TYR A 72 8.13 -10.51 -2.80
CA TYR A 72 6.80 -9.92 -2.95
C TYR A 72 6.87 -8.41 -3.23
N GLY A 73 7.81 -7.72 -2.58
CA GLY A 73 8.13 -6.32 -2.87
C GLY A 73 8.38 -6.09 -4.34
N TYR A 74 9.25 -6.90 -4.95
CA TYR A 74 9.57 -6.79 -6.37
C TYR A 74 8.39 -7.17 -7.27
N ALA A 75 7.63 -8.20 -6.88
CA ALA A 75 6.38 -8.56 -7.54
C ALA A 75 5.35 -7.42 -7.52
N VAL A 76 5.32 -6.56 -6.50
CA VAL A 76 4.42 -5.40 -6.43
C VAL A 76 5.08 -4.11 -6.96
N GLY A 77 6.37 -4.16 -7.35
CA GLY A 77 7.12 -3.03 -7.91
C GLY A 77 7.77 -2.10 -6.87
N ILE A 78 7.94 -2.57 -5.65
CA ILE A 78 8.60 -1.86 -4.56
C ILE A 78 10.05 -2.35 -4.46
N PHE A 79 10.99 -1.50 -4.89
CA PHE A 79 12.42 -1.84 -4.94
C PHE A 79 13.28 -1.16 -3.87
N SER A 80 12.78 -0.08 -3.25
CA SER A 80 13.48 0.63 -2.18
C SER A 80 13.30 -0.10 -0.85
N SER A 81 14.40 -0.30 -0.11
CA SER A 81 14.31 -0.91 1.22
C SER A 81 13.56 -0.04 2.22
N ARG A 82 13.60 1.29 2.07
CA ARG A 82 12.83 2.23 2.90
C ARG A 82 11.33 2.11 2.62
N LYS A 83 10.95 1.93 1.35
CA LYS A 83 9.55 1.66 0.98
C LYS A 83 9.10 0.28 1.43
N LEU A 84 9.98 -0.71 1.48
CA LEU A 84 9.67 -2.03 2.04
C LEU A 84 9.44 -1.97 3.55
N GLU A 85 10.28 -1.23 4.29
CA GLU A 85 10.07 -0.95 5.72
C GLU A 85 8.72 -0.25 5.96
N ASP A 86 8.44 0.84 5.22
CA ASP A 86 7.16 1.54 5.31
C ASP A 86 5.97 0.61 5.00
N SER A 87 6.13 -0.26 4.00
CA SER A 87 5.12 -1.26 3.66
C SER A 87 4.90 -2.30 4.76
N CYS A 88 5.96 -2.77 5.43
CA CYS A 88 5.84 -3.66 6.58
C CYS A 88 5.07 -3.01 7.73
N VAL A 89 5.19 -1.69 7.90
CA VAL A 89 4.44 -0.95 8.92
C VAL A 89 3.00 -0.70 8.49
N ASN A 90 2.75 -0.29 7.25
CA ASN A 90 1.47 0.28 6.85
C ASN A 90 0.54 -0.68 6.11
N ARG A 91 1.07 -1.76 5.51
CA ARG A 91 0.28 -2.67 4.67
C ARG A 91 0.13 -4.06 5.29
N LEU A 92 -1.09 -4.58 5.29
CA LEU A 92 -1.43 -5.86 5.91
C LEU A 92 -0.79 -7.06 5.20
N ASP A 93 -0.62 -6.98 3.88
CA ASP A 93 0.03 -8.03 3.09
C ASP A 93 1.51 -8.20 3.44
N PHE A 94 2.23 -7.09 3.65
CA PHE A 94 3.61 -7.14 4.14
C PHE A 94 3.70 -7.56 5.60
N ARG A 95 2.75 -7.14 6.46
CA ARG A 95 2.67 -7.64 7.84
C ARG A 95 2.45 -9.15 7.88
N PHE A 96 1.62 -9.69 6.99
CA PHE A 96 1.43 -11.13 6.86
C PHE A 96 2.74 -11.84 6.52
N LEU A 97 3.47 -11.37 5.49
CA LEU A 97 4.76 -11.91 5.08
C LEU A 97 5.83 -11.84 6.18
N ALA A 98 5.80 -10.77 6.97
CA ALA A 98 6.76 -10.52 8.05
C ALA A 98 6.36 -11.18 9.38
N ASN A 99 5.26 -11.94 9.43
CA ASN A 99 4.67 -12.46 10.68
C ASN A 99 4.47 -11.36 11.75
N ASN A 100 3.92 -10.22 11.31
CA ASN A 100 3.69 -9.01 12.10
C ASN A 100 4.95 -8.42 12.76
N LEU A 101 6.13 -8.69 12.20
CA LEU A 101 7.38 -8.02 12.54
C LEU A 101 7.66 -6.86 11.57
N PHE A 102 8.53 -5.94 12.00
CA PHE A 102 8.83 -4.70 11.26
C PHE A 102 10.34 -4.57 11.00
N PRO A 103 10.89 -5.35 10.05
CA PRO A 103 12.31 -5.25 9.72
C PRO A 103 12.65 -3.86 9.20
N SER A 104 13.74 -3.29 9.72
CA SER A 104 14.20 -1.97 9.31
C SER A 104 14.74 -1.99 7.87
N TYR A 105 14.77 -0.83 7.22
CA TYR A 105 15.35 -0.72 5.88
C TYR A 105 16.82 -1.17 5.83
N LYS A 106 17.58 -0.91 6.90
CA LYS A 106 18.98 -1.35 7.06
C LYS A 106 19.06 -2.88 7.11
N THR A 107 18.17 -3.52 7.86
CA THR A 107 18.08 -4.98 7.94
C THR A 107 17.80 -5.61 6.58
N ILE A 108 16.83 -5.06 5.83
CA ILE A 108 16.45 -5.57 4.51
C ILE A 108 17.59 -5.39 3.51
N SER A 109 18.19 -4.19 3.47
CA SER A 109 19.28 -3.87 2.55
C SER A 109 20.53 -4.69 2.83
N GLU A 110 20.91 -4.84 4.12
CA GLU A 110 22.03 -5.68 4.52
C GLU A 110 21.80 -7.15 4.13
N PHE A 111 20.63 -7.71 4.46
CA PHE A 111 20.31 -9.09 4.11
C PHE A 111 20.42 -9.35 2.61
N ARG A 112 19.97 -8.40 1.78
CA ARG A 112 20.10 -8.49 0.32
C ARG A 112 21.55 -8.45 -0.13
N ARG A 113 22.37 -7.55 0.42
CA ARG A 113 23.79 -7.41 0.08
C ARG A 113 24.60 -8.64 0.48
N THR A 114 24.41 -9.15 1.70
CA THR A 114 25.19 -10.28 2.22
C THR A 114 24.78 -11.63 1.60
N ASN A 115 23.55 -11.76 1.10
CA ASN A 115 23.00 -13.03 0.62
C ASN A 115 22.52 -12.97 -0.83
N LEU A 116 23.20 -12.17 -1.65
CA LEU A 116 22.78 -11.86 -3.03
C LEU A 116 22.68 -13.12 -3.91
N ASP A 117 23.66 -14.02 -3.85
CA ASP A 117 23.64 -15.27 -4.63
C ASP A 117 22.60 -16.28 -4.13
N PHE A 118 22.32 -16.27 -2.83
CA PHE A 118 21.22 -17.04 -2.26
C PHE A 118 19.87 -16.54 -2.79
N LEU A 119 19.64 -15.22 -2.78
CA LEU A 119 18.42 -14.61 -3.29
C LEU A 119 18.22 -14.88 -4.79
N LYS A 120 19.26 -14.78 -5.61
CA LYS A 120 19.18 -15.14 -7.05
C LYS A 120 18.64 -16.55 -7.25
N LYS A 121 19.20 -17.52 -6.52
CA LYS A 121 18.80 -18.93 -6.59
C LYS A 121 17.35 -19.11 -6.15
N LYS A 122 17.00 -18.60 -4.97
CA LYS A 122 15.64 -18.74 -4.42
C LYS A 122 14.59 -18.05 -5.25
N PHE A 123 14.85 -16.86 -5.77
CA PHE A 123 13.90 -16.17 -6.65
C PHE A 123 13.67 -16.94 -7.95
N SER A 124 14.72 -17.55 -8.50
CA SER A 124 14.61 -18.39 -9.70
C SER A 124 13.74 -19.63 -9.41
N GLU A 125 13.95 -20.28 -8.27
CA GLU A 125 13.11 -21.40 -7.80
C GLU A 125 11.65 -20.98 -7.63
N ILE A 126 11.37 -19.85 -6.96
CA ILE A 126 10.00 -19.34 -6.76
C ILE A 126 9.31 -19.10 -8.10
N VAL A 127 10.00 -18.45 -9.04
CA VAL A 127 9.45 -18.14 -10.36
C VAL A 127 9.16 -19.41 -11.16
N LEU A 128 10.07 -20.39 -11.14
CA LEU A 128 9.87 -21.67 -11.83
C LEU A 128 8.66 -22.43 -11.27
N ILE A 129 8.54 -22.53 -9.94
CA ILE A 129 7.38 -23.15 -9.29
C ILE A 129 6.10 -22.42 -9.66
N GLY A 130 6.11 -21.08 -9.67
CA GLY A 130 4.94 -20.31 -10.06
C GLY A 130 4.50 -20.55 -11.50
N LEU A 131 5.46 -20.71 -12.43
CA LEU A 131 5.16 -21.01 -13.83
C LEU A 131 4.58 -22.42 -14.01
N GLU A 132 5.08 -23.41 -13.27
CA GLU A 132 4.52 -24.77 -13.27
C GLU A 132 3.09 -24.81 -12.72
N MET A 133 2.80 -23.99 -11.70
CA MET A 133 1.44 -23.84 -11.15
C MET A 133 0.49 -23.03 -12.05
N GLY A 134 0.96 -22.58 -13.22
CA GLY A 134 0.16 -21.85 -14.21
C GLY A 134 0.03 -20.35 -13.92
N ALA A 135 0.82 -19.79 -13.01
CA ALA A 135 0.91 -18.36 -12.83
C ALA A 135 1.76 -17.75 -13.97
N VAL A 136 1.08 -17.22 -14.99
CA VAL A 136 1.70 -16.59 -16.18
C VAL A 136 2.50 -15.33 -15.82
N SER A 137 2.21 -14.71 -14.67
CA SER A 137 2.91 -13.54 -14.16
C SER A 137 2.82 -13.49 -12.65
N ILE A 138 3.93 -13.20 -11.97
CA ILE A 138 3.98 -12.98 -10.53
C ILE A 138 4.05 -11.46 -10.30
N GLY A 139 2.88 -10.81 -10.37
CA GLY A 139 2.76 -9.35 -10.33
C GLY A 139 3.52 -8.67 -11.47
N ASN A 140 4.50 -7.84 -11.11
CA ASN A 140 5.37 -7.08 -12.01
C ASN A 140 6.59 -7.88 -12.49
N ILE A 141 6.85 -9.05 -11.91
CA ILE A 141 7.84 -9.99 -12.44
C ILE A 141 7.17 -10.65 -13.64
N LYS A 142 7.43 -10.06 -14.82
CA LYS A 142 6.83 -10.47 -16.08
C LYS A 142 7.76 -11.47 -16.73
N VAL A 143 7.71 -12.71 -16.24
CA VAL A 143 8.18 -13.82 -17.06
C VAL A 143 7.13 -14.09 -18.14
N SER A 144 7.04 -13.18 -19.10
CA SER A 144 6.21 -13.36 -20.29
C SER A 144 6.79 -14.48 -21.12
N ILE A 145 6.20 -15.66 -20.99
CA ILE A 145 6.26 -16.70 -22.00
C ILE A 145 4.87 -16.88 -22.56
N ASP A 146 4.80 -16.61 -23.86
CA ASP A 146 3.68 -16.83 -24.76
C ASP A 146 2.91 -18.13 -24.46
N GLY A 147 1.80 -18.03 -23.71
CA GLY A 147 0.68 -18.99 -23.70
C GLY A 147 0.92 -20.48 -23.45
N THR A 148 2.13 -20.98 -23.26
CA THR A 148 2.41 -22.41 -23.20
C THR A 148 2.25 -22.94 -21.78
N LYS A 149 1.10 -23.58 -21.54
CA LYS A 149 0.88 -24.44 -20.38
C LYS A 149 1.98 -25.50 -20.35
N ILE A 150 2.81 -25.49 -19.31
CA ILE A 150 3.73 -26.60 -19.00
C ILE A 150 2.85 -27.76 -18.52
N LYS A 151 2.34 -28.56 -19.46
CA LYS A 151 1.65 -29.80 -19.13
C LYS A 151 2.70 -30.88 -18.93
N ALA A 152 2.75 -31.45 -17.73
CA ALA A 152 3.49 -32.67 -17.45
C ALA A 152 3.05 -33.79 -18.41
N ASN A 153 3.77 -33.98 -19.51
CA ASN A 153 3.52 -35.06 -20.46
C ASN A 153 4.76 -35.96 -20.54
N ALA A 154 4.64 -37.16 -20.00
CA ALA A 154 5.72 -38.14 -19.85
C ALA A 154 5.98 -38.95 -21.15
N SER A 155 6.37 -38.29 -22.24
CA SER A 155 6.83 -38.97 -23.47
C SER A 155 7.93 -38.16 -24.19
N SER A 156 8.51 -38.70 -25.28
CA SER A 156 9.78 -38.36 -25.97
C SER A 156 10.07 -36.89 -26.32
N LYS A 157 9.18 -35.95 -25.96
CA LYS A 157 9.39 -34.49 -25.97
C LYS A 157 10.27 -33.96 -24.82
N LYS A 158 10.72 -34.83 -23.90
CA LYS A 158 11.56 -34.47 -22.73
C LYS A 158 12.77 -33.58 -23.06
N THR A 159 13.43 -33.77 -24.21
CA THR A 159 14.63 -32.97 -24.56
C THR A 159 14.29 -31.53 -24.96
N LYS A 160 13.16 -31.33 -25.68
CA LYS A 160 12.67 -29.99 -26.05
C LYS A 160 12.10 -29.25 -24.84
N ASP A 161 11.37 -29.96 -23.97
CA ASP A 161 10.89 -29.40 -22.71
C ASP A 161 12.06 -29.05 -21.78
N LEU A 162 13.11 -29.88 -21.70
CA LEU A 162 14.30 -29.57 -20.88
C LEU A 162 15.07 -28.35 -21.39
N GLN A 163 15.29 -28.23 -22.70
CA GLN A 163 15.92 -27.05 -23.28
C GLN A 163 15.08 -25.79 -23.07
N HIS A 164 13.76 -25.89 -23.21
CA HIS A 164 12.83 -24.81 -22.96
C HIS A 164 12.84 -24.37 -21.48
N LEU A 165 12.79 -25.33 -20.54
CA LEU A 165 12.86 -25.05 -19.11
C LEU A 165 14.18 -24.40 -18.72
N LYS A 166 15.31 -24.85 -19.29
CA LYS A 166 16.62 -24.22 -19.09
C LYS A 166 16.66 -22.79 -19.61
N ALA A 167 16.18 -22.55 -20.83
CA ALA A 167 16.10 -21.21 -21.41
C ALA A 167 15.20 -20.28 -20.58
N LEU A 168 14.11 -20.81 -20.03
CA LEU A 168 13.21 -20.08 -19.14
C LEU A 168 13.90 -19.74 -17.81
N GLN A 169 14.59 -20.71 -17.21
CA GLN A 169 15.37 -20.49 -16.00
C GLN A 169 16.44 -19.40 -16.20
N GLU A 170 17.15 -19.42 -17.33
CA GLU A 170 18.16 -18.40 -17.68
C GLU A 170 17.54 -17.01 -17.82
N LYS A 171 16.40 -16.90 -18.51
CA LYS A 171 15.67 -15.62 -18.62
C LYS A 171 15.20 -15.09 -17.28
N ALA A 172 14.58 -15.95 -16.46
CA ALA A 172 14.14 -15.58 -15.13
C ALA A 172 15.31 -15.12 -14.26
N ALA A 173 16.44 -15.86 -14.29
CA ALA A 173 17.64 -15.49 -13.56
C ALA A 173 18.19 -14.13 -14.02
N ALA A 174 18.22 -13.84 -15.32
CA ALA A 174 18.68 -12.56 -15.85
C ALA A 174 17.79 -11.39 -15.37
N GLU A 175 16.47 -11.55 -15.45
CA GLU A 175 15.51 -10.54 -14.95
C GLU A 175 15.68 -10.31 -13.45
N ILE A 176 15.81 -11.38 -12.66
CA ILE A 176 16.04 -11.29 -11.20
C ILE A 176 17.32 -10.52 -10.88
N ILE A 177 18.41 -10.76 -11.62
CA ILE A 177 19.69 -10.06 -11.44
C ILE A 177 19.50 -8.56 -11.71
N GLU A 178 18.76 -8.21 -12.76
CA GLU A 178 18.45 -6.82 -13.07
C GLU A 178 17.63 -6.15 -11.95
N LEU A 179 16.61 -6.83 -11.43
CA LEU A 179 15.79 -6.33 -10.32
C LEU A 179 16.60 -6.10 -9.04
N LEU A 180 17.48 -7.04 -8.70
CA LEU A 180 18.37 -6.92 -7.54
C LEU A 180 19.34 -5.73 -7.71
N SER A 181 19.96 -5.57 -8.89
CA SER A 181 20.84 -4.44 -9.20
C SER A 181 20.09 -3.11 -9.18
N LYS A 182 18.87 -3.07 -9.71
CA LYS A 182 18.00 -1.90 -9.68
C LYS A 182 17.69 -1.47 -8.25
N SER A 183 17.36 -2.42 -7.38
CA SER A 183 17.10 -2.14 -5.96
C SER A 183 18.32 -1.54 -5.26
N GLU A 184 19.52 -2.09 -5.50
CA GLU A 184 20.77 -1.56 -4.93
C GLU A 184 21.05 -0.11 -5.38
N LYS A 185 20.86 0.21 -6.66
CA LYS A 185 21.02 1.57 -7.18
C LYS A 185 20.04 2.56 -6.54
N ILE A 186 18.79 2.13 -6.32
CA ILE A 186 17.77 2.95 -5.68
C ILE A 186 18.16 3.24 -4.22
N ASP A 187 18.55 2.20 -3.48
CA ASP A 187 18.96 2.37 -2.08
C ASP A 187 20.20 3.26 -1.96
N ALA A 188 21.20 3.10 -2.83
CA ALA A 188 22.38 3.96 -2.84
C ALA A 188 22.03 5.43 -3.11
N LYS A 189 21.08 5.69 -4.02
CA LYS A 189 20.60 7.05 -4.31
C LYS A 189 19.83 7.64 -3.12
N GLU A 190 18.94 6.86 -2.50
CA GLU A 190 18.16 7.31 -1.34
C GLU A 190 19.05 7.60 -0.13
N GLU A 191 20.14 6.86 0.05
CA GLU A 191 21.10 7.11 1.12
C GLU A 191 21.79 8.48 0.95
N ILE A 192 22.14 8.85 -0.28
CA ILE A 192 22.70 10.17 -0.60
C ILE A 192 21.66 11.29 -0.38
N GLU A 193 20.41 11.08 -0.78
CA GLU A 193 19.36 12.11 -0.73
C GLU A 193 18.76 12.36 0.67
N HIS A 194 18.74 11.36 1.54
CA HIS A 194 17.96 11.42 2.78
C HIS A 194 18.76 11.25 4.07
N GLY A 195 19.94 10.61 4.03
CA GLY A 195 20.67 10.22 5.24
C GLY A 195 19.77 9.47 6.24
N ASP A 196 20.04 9.59 7.55
CA ASP A 196 19.32 8.85 8.61
C ASP A 196 17.98 9.51 9.06
N SER A 197 17.46 10.52 8.34
CA SER A 197 16.48 11.49 8.90
C SER A 197 15.00 11.28 8.51
N THR A 198 14.62 10.13 7.96
CA THR A 198 13.37 9.97 7.21
C THR A 198 12.08 10.02 8.06
N GLN A 199 12.07 9.47 9.28
CA GLN A 199 10.87 9.45 10.14
C GLN A 199 10.42 10.84 10.61
N ARG A 200 11.36 11.78 10.85
CA ARG A 200 11.02 13.11 11.38
C ARG A 200 10.21 13.94 10.37
N LYS A 201 10.55 13.84 9.08
CA LYS A 201 9.94 14.63 7.99
C LYS A 201 8.45 14.29 7.75
N ILE A 202 8.02 13.06 8.04
CA ILE A 202 6.62 12.64 7.84
C ILE A 202 5.73 13.20 8.95
N SER A 203 6.19 13.12 10.21
CA SER A 203 5.45 13.67 11.36
C SER A 203 5.20 15.17 11.21
N GLU A 204 6.21 15.92 10.79
CA GLU A 204 6.11 17.36 10.52
C GLU A 204 5.10 17.67 9.41
N LYS A 205 5.14 16.94 8.29
CA LYS A 205 4.17 17.11 7.18
C LYS A 205 2.74 16.78 7.60
N VAL A 206 2.53 15.76 8.43
CA VAL A 206 1.21 15.42 8.96
C VAL A 206 0.70 16.52 9.89
N MET A 207 1.56 17.06 10.74
CA MET A 207 1.21 18.16 11.64
C MET A 207 0.84 19.43 10.86
N GLN A 208 1.60 19.78 9.82
CA GLN A 208 1.32 20.89 8.91
C GLN A 208 0.01 20.71 8.14
N LYS A 209 -0.29 19.49 7.68
CA LYS A 209 -1.57 19.22 6.99
C LYS A 209 -2.76 19.32 7.94
N LYS A 210 -2.63 18.88 9.19
CA LYS A 210 -3.68 19.02 10.20
C LYS A 210 -3.96 20.48 10.53
N SER A 211 -2.93 21.32 10.69
CA SER A 211 -3.12 22.76 10.90
C SER A 211 -3.78 23.43 9.69
N MET A 212 -3.39 23.05 8.47
CA MET A 212 -4.01 23.55 7.23
C MET A 212 -5.50 23.21 7.14
N ILE A 213 -5.91 21.97 7.48
CA ILE A 213 -7.33 21.59 7.50
C ILE A 213 -8.11 22.48 8.47
N LYS A 214 -7.56 22.75 9.65
CA LYS A 214 -8.20 23.60 10.66
C LYS A 214 -8.40 25.03 10.14
N SER A 215 -7.37 25.63 9.53
CA SER A 215 -7.48 26.96 8.93
C SER A 215 -8.48 27.01 7.77
N ILE A 216 -8.58 25.94 6.97
CA ILE A 216 -9.60 25.84 5.91
C ILE A 216 -11.00 25.79 6.52
N GLN A 217 -11.20 25.04 7.61
CA GLN A 217 -12.50 24.99 8.29
C GLN A 217 -12.91 26.34 8.87
N GLU A 218 -11.97 27.08 9.47
CA GLU A 218 -12.20 28.43 9.98
C GLU A 218 -12.60 29.38 8.84
N THR A 219 -11.89 29.36 7.71
CA THR A 219 -12.23 30.20 6.55
C THR A 219 -13.58 29.84 5.91
N ILE A 220 -13.96 28.56 5.88
CA ILE A 220 -15.29 28.14 5.42
C ILE A 220 -16.38 28.71 6.34
N SER A 221 -16.20 28.64 7.66
CA SER A 221 -17.15 29.20 8.63
C SER A 221 -17.32 30.71 8.45
N ASP A 222 -16.22 31.45 8.31
CA ASP A 222 -16.24 32.90 8.10
C ASP A 222 -16.95 33.29 6.79
N LEU A 223 -16.79 32.49 5.74
CA LEU A 223 -17.46 32.70 4.45
C LEU A 223 -18.97 32.40 4.53
N GLU A 224 -19.36 31.35 5.25
CA GLU A 224 -20.77 31.01 5.46
C GLU A 224 -21.50 32.10 6.25
N GLU A 225 -20.86 32.68 7.27
CA GLU A 225 -21.40 33.82 8.02
C GLU A 225 -21.54 35.07 7.15
N LYS A 226 -20.55 35.39 6.32
CA LYS A 226 -20.63 36.51 5.36
C LYS A 226 -21.78 36.31 4.38
N ILE A 227 -21.90 35.13 3.76
CA ILE A 227 -23.01 34.79 2.85
C ILE A 227 -24.36 34.92 3.55
N ARG A 228 -24.47 34.52 4.83
CA ARG A 228 -25.70 34.65 5.61
C ARG A 228 -26.05 36.12 5.85
N SER A 229 -25.08 36.92 6.29
CA SER A 229 -25.29 38.35 6.55
C SER A 229 -25.61 39.15 5.27
N ASP A 230 -25.04 38.79 4.13
CA ASP A 230 -25.33 39.43 2.85
C ASP A 230 -26.71 39.05 2.31
N LYS A 231 -27.17 37.81 2.55
CA LYS A 231 -28.55 37.39 2.28
C LYS A 231 -29.55 38.16 3.15
N GLU A 232 -29.27 38.33 4.44
CA GLU A 232 -30.13 39.10 5.36
C GLU A 232 -30.24 40.57 4.95
N LYS A 233 -29.12 41.20 4.59
CA LYS A 233 -29.10 42.58 4.05
C LYS A 233 -29.86 42.70 2.72
N ALA A 234 -29.78 41.70 1.85
CA ALA A 234 -30.52 41.68 0.59
C ALA A 234 -32.04 41.51 0.78
N VAL A 235 -32.47 40.78 1.81
CA VAL A 235 -33.88 40.64 2.19
C VAL A 235 -34.42 41.94 2.77
N GLN A 236 -33.69 42.59 3.68
CA GLN A 236 -34.08 43.91 4.24
C GLN A 236 -34.19 45.00 3.16
N LYS A 237 -33.31 44.97 2.15
CA LYS A 237 -33.35 45.94 1.05
C LYS A 237 -34.51 45.72 0.07
N LYS A 238 -35.07 44.50 0.00
CA LYS A 238 -36.29 44.17 -0.77
C LYS A 238 -37.59 44.44 0.01
N SER A 239 -37.55 44.48 1.35
CA SER A 239 -38.72 44.76 2.19
C SER A 239 -38.99 46.25 2.42
N SER A 240 -38.09 47.15 2.04
CA SER A 240 -38.35 48.60 2.03
C SER A 240 -39.29 48.93 0.86
N PRO A 241 -40.56 49.34 1.09
CA PRO A 241 -41.45 49.72 0.01
C PRO A 241 -40.91 50.98 -0.67
N ASN A 242 -40.85 50.99 -2.00
CA ASN A 242 -40.66 52.21 -2.77
C ASN A 242 -41.77 53.20 -2.36
N LEU A 243 -41.43 54.22 -1.55
CA LEU A 243 -42.28 55.38 -1.32
C LEU A 243 -42.32 56.21 -2.61
N CYS A 244 -43.21 55.84 -3.53
CA CYS A 244 -43.76 56.78 -4.50
C CYS A 244 -44.85 57.57 -3.79
N VAL A 245 -44.48 58.70 -3.18
CA VAL A 245 -45.43 59.71 -2.73
C VAL A 245 -46.02 60.36 -3.98
N ASN A 246 -47.17 59.88 -4.45
CA ASN A 246 -47.91 60.59 -5.47
C ASN A 246 -48.91 61.55 -4.80
N SER A 247 -48.48 62.80 -4.81
CA SER A 247 -49.26 64.03 -4.63
C SER A 247 -50.64 63.94 -5.28
N SER A 248 -51.71 64.07 -4.49
CA SER A 248 -52.91 64.90 -4.75
C SER A 248 -54.04 64.53 -3.78
N TYR A 249 -54.45 65.48 -2.94
CA TYR A 249 -55.84 65.86 -2.60
C TYR A 249 -55.84 66.70 -1.32
N TRP A 250 -55.67 68.01 -1.54
CA TRP A 250 -56.17 69.06 -0.65
C TRP A 250 -57.70 69.11 -0.80
N ILE A 251 -58.47 68.79 0.25
CA ILE A 251 -59.84 69.27 0.38
C ILE A 251 -60.09 69.72 1.82
N SER A 252 -60.26 71.02 1.95
CA SER A 252 -60.73 71.77 3.11
C SER A 252 -62.24 71.58 3.31
N ARG A 253 -62.71 71.44 4.55
CA ARG A 253 -63.78 72.26 5.18
C ARG A 253 -64.19 71.69 6.55
N ASN A 254 -63.81 72.41 7.61
CA ASN A 254 -64.56 72.47 8.86
C ASN A 254 -65.76 73.39 8.65
N ILE A 255 -66.95 72.94 9.04
CA ILE A 255 -68.18 73.71 9.18
C ILE A 255 -68.79 73.28 10.54
N LEU A 256 -69.12 74.29 11.37
CA LEU A 256 -69.78 74.29 12.71
C LEU A 256 -68.83 73.98 13.88
N ASP A 257 -68.64 74.80 14.92
CA ASP A 257 -69.28 76.03 15.43
C ASP A 257 -68.20 77.04 15.91
#